data_AF-A0A2V3U6W8-F1
#
_entry.id   AF-A0A2V3U6W8-F1
#
_cell.length_a   1.000
_cell.length_b   1.000
_cell.length_c   1.000
_cell.angle_alpha   90.00
_cell.angle_beta   90.00
_cell.angle_gamma   90.00
#
_symmetry.space_group_name_H-M   'P 1'
#
loop_
_entity.id
_entity.type
_entity.pdbx_description
1 polymer ?
#
loop_
_entity_poly.entity_id
_entity_poly.type
_entity_poly.pdbx_seq_one_letter_code
_entity_poly.pdbx_strand_id
1 'polypeptide(L)'
;MFVESSCNLTANALGRHVYAWTLANDRPTPGVDTCVISSHGVRFQGSSFVRLDVDLVFYGPEGASLVEPISTDIVGVLTGAYAPYETRSGGRYPDYFLSKYQGRYETYDMLRNLPLQVAYRYSIRPPDASPPMRPHPAVIDRMRDTDCEDYQRLVERWGVWNMDVITVRHRYPKLAMRLSTLLQILYDHGYRYRTIHCDFCRSPLWLFGAPVYSPERRYTY
;
A
#
# COMPACT_ATOMS: atom_id res chain seq x y z
N MET A 1 9.51 -25.99 -22.75
CA MET A 1 9.22 -25.85 -21.31
C MET A 1 8.75 -24.42 -21.12
N PHE A 2 7.43 -24.20 -21.16
CA PHE A 2 6.86 -22.87 -20.94
C PHE A 2 6.79 -22.66 -19.44
N VAL A 3 7.49 -21.64 -18.93
CA VAL A 3 7.35 -21.23 -17.53
C VAL A 3 6.03 -20.48 -17.46
N GLU A 4 5.02 -21.09 -16.82
CA GLU A 4 3.78 -20.40 -16.47
C GLU A 4 4.14 -19.12 -15.72
N SER A 5 3.97 -17.99 -16.38
CA SER A 5 4.44 -16.70 -15.90
C SER A 5 3.38 -16.09 -15.00
N SER A 6 3.09 -16.70 -13.84
CA SER A 6 2.01 -16.22 -12.97
C SER A 6 2.17 -14.72 -12.63
N CYS A 7 1.16 -13.88 -12.88
CA CYS A 7 1.14 -12.43 -12.55
C CYS A 7 1.00 -12.14 -11.04
N ASN A 8 1.54 -13.03 -10.24
CA ASN A 8 1.51 -12.95 -8.80
C ASN A 8 2.68 -12.11 -8.31
N LEU A 9 2.44 -11.32 -7.26
CA LEU A 9 3.55 -10.71 -6.53
C LEU A 9 4.33 -11.79 -5.80
N THR A 10 5.65 -11.73 -5.93
CA THR A 10 6.58 -12.47 -5.08
C THR A 10 6.77 -11.71 -3.78
N ALA A 11 6.66 -12.41 -2.65
CA ALA A 11 7.01 -11.87 -1.35
C ALA A 11 8.52 -12.00 -1.11
N ASN A 12 9.25 -10.88 -1.25
CA ASN A 12 10.68 -10.80 -0.98
C ASN A 12 10.91 -10.41 0.48
N ALA A 13 11.57 -11.27 1.24
CA ALA A 13 11.84 -11.02 2.66
C ALA A 13 13.06 -10.11 2.82
N LEU A 14 12.87 -8.93 3.43
CA LEU A 14 13.93 -7.93 3.68
C LEU A 14 14.34 -7.96 5.16
N GLY A 15 14.54 -9.17 5.66
CA GLY A 15 14.75 -9.46 7.08
C GLY A 15 13.55 -10.15 7.73
N ARG A 16 13.50 -10.13 9.07
CA ARG A 16 12.58 -10.99 9.83
C ARG A 16 11.11 -10.61 9.70
N HIS A 17 10.83 -9.32 9.50
CA HIS A 17 9.48 -8.75 9.61
C HIS A 17 9.11 -7.81 8.47
N VAL A 18 9.91 -7.69 7.42
CA VAL A 18 9.62 -6.80 6.28
C VAL A 18 9.51 -7.64 5.03
N TYR A 19 8.44 -7.43 4.27
CA TYR A 19 8.23 -8.07 2.98
C TYR A 19 7.95 -7.00 1.93
N ALA A 20 8.69 -7.07 0.82
CA ALA A 20 8.39 -6.34 -0.40
C ALA A 20 7.71 -7.28 -1.38
N TRP A 21 6.49 -6.94 -1.79
CA TRP A 21 5.69 -7.66 -2.76
C TRP A 21 5.90 -7.01 -4.12
N THR A 22 6.59 -7.71 -5.01
CA THR A 22 7.01 -7.17 -6.30
C THR A 22 6.79 -8.22 -7.40
N LEU A 23 6.85 -7.80 -8.67
CA LEU A 23 6.80 -8.72 -9.83
C LEU A 23 8.16 -9.40 -10.09
N ALA A 24 9.16 -9.16 -9.24
CA ALA A 24 10.51 -9.69 -9.41
C ALA A 24 11.02 -10.40 -8.14
N ASN A 25 11.74 -11.50 -8.33
CA ASN A 25 12.31 -12.23 -7.20
C ASN A 25 13.56 -11.50 -6.66
N ASP A 26 13.57 -11.30 -5.33
CA ASP A 26 14.64 -10.71 -4.52
C ASP A 26 15.07 -9.30 -4.93
N ARG A 27 14.21 -8.55 -5.64
CA ARG A 27 14.48 -7.18 -6.09
C ARG A 27 13.19 -6.37 -6.31
N PRO A 28 13.29 -5.03 -6.44
CA PRO A 28 12.16 -4.20 -6.86
C PRO A 28 11.63 -4.63 -8.24
N THR A 29 10.37 -4.32 -8.52
CA THR A 29 9.84 -4.48 -9.87
C THR A 29 10.64 -3.59 -10.85
N PRO A 30 11.15 -4.11 -11.98
CA PRO A 30 11.89 -3.30 -12.96
C PRO A 30 11.08 -2.11 -13.45
N GLY A 31 11.67 -0.91 -13.43
CA GLY A 31 11.02 0.32 -13.87
C GLY A 31 10.06 0.96 -12.86
N VAL A 32 9.80 0.30 -11.73
CA VAL A 32 8.99 0.83 -10.64
C VAL A 32 9.87 1.62 -9.68
N ASP A 33 9.58 2.91 -9.53
CA ASP A 33 10.25 3.80 -8.57
C ASP A 33 9.35 4.19 -7.40
N THR A 34 8.16 3.59 -7.31
CA THR A 34 7.13 3.97 -6.33
C THR A 34 6.68 2.73 -5.54
N CYS A 35 6.38 2.89 -4.25
CA CYS A 35 5.77 1.83 -3.47
C CYS A 35 4.70 2.33 -2.51
N VAL A 36 3.89 1.41 -1.99
CA VAL A 36 2.94 1.66 -0.91
C VAL A 36 3.29 0.83 0.32
N ILE A 37 3.37 1.48 1.48
CA ILE A 37 3.46 0.82 2.78
C ILE A 37 2.04 0.58 3.26
N SER A 38 1.63 -0.69 3.33
CA SER A 38 0.36 -1.08 3.92
C SER A 38 0.58 -1.63 5.34
N SER A 39 0.17 -0.84 6.33
CA SER A 39 0.31 -1.16 7.75
C SER A 39 -0.63 -0.34 8.63
N HIS A 40 -0.72 -0.67 9.92
CA HIS A 40 -1.13 0.31 10.91
C HIS A 40 0.05 1.17 11.32
N GLY A 41 -0.24 2.43 11.62
CA GLY A 41 0.74 3.41 12.02
C GLY A 41 0.30 4.11 13.29
N VAL A 42 1.25 4.39 14.18
CA VAL A 42 1.06 5.32 15.30
C VAL A 42 2.25 6.24 15.39
N ARG A 43 1.98 7.51 15.59
CA ARG A 43 3.01 8.53 15.74
C ARG A 43 3.87 8.25 16.96
N PHE A 44 5.19 8.21 16.77
CA PHE A 44 6.14 8.13 17.87
C PHE A 44 6.45 9.55 18.36
N GLN A 45 5.83 9.95 19.48
CA GLN A 45 5.94 11.31 20.01
C GLN A 45 7.39 11.70 20.33
N GLY A 46 7.74 12.95 20.01
CA GLY A 46 9.07 13.51 20.25
C GLY A 46 10.18 12.96 19.35
N SER A 47 9.87 12.02 18.46
CA SER A 47 10.84 11.45 17.53
C SER A 47 10.66 11.99 16.12
N SER A 48 11.79 12.25 15.48
CA SER A 48 11.84 12.63 14.09
C SER A 48 13.13 12.13 13.48
N PHE A 49 13.11 11.87 12.18
CA PHE A 49 14.28 11.47 11.42
C PHE A 49 14.51 12.43 10.26
N VAL A 50 15.78 12.57 9.87
CA VAL A 50 16.18 13.31 8.67
C VAL A 50 16.30 12.29 7.54
N ARG A 51 15.80 12.67 6.37
CA ARG A 51 15.45 11.72 5.31
C ARG A 51 16.62 11.36 4.38
N LEU A 52 16.48 10.19 3.77
CA LEU A 52 17.03 9.77 2.48
C LEU A 52 16.24 10.46 1.34
N ASP A 53 16.81 10.63 0.15
CA ASP A 53 16.18 11.32 -1.00
C ASP A 53 14.95 10.58 -1.55
N VAL A 54 13.75 10.85 -1.01
CA VAL A 54 12.47 10.22 -1.41
C VAL A 54 11.31 11.21 -1.15
N ASP A 55 10.10 10.93 -1.65
CA ASP A 55 8.84 11.64 -1.35
C ASP A 55 7.90 10.77 -0.50
N LEU A 56 7.29 11.32 0.57
CA LEU A 56 6.35 10.58 1.43
C LEU A 56 4.96 11.14 1.16
N VAL A 57 4.04 10.27 0.77
CA VAL A 57 2.66 10.61 0.39
C VAL A 57 1.71 10.06 1.46
N PHE A 58 1.02 10.94 2.17
CA PHE A 58 0.10 10.59 3.24
C PHE A 58 -1.36 10.81 2.81
N TYR A 59 -2.24 9.89 3.23
CA TYR A 59 -3.66 9.89 2.87
C TYR A 59 -4.58 10.45 3.95
N GLY A 60 -4.03 10.94 5.05
CA GLY A 60 -4.78 11.62 6.11
C GLY A 60 -3.93 12.62 6.88
N PRO A 61 -4.57 13.50 7.66
CA PRO A 61 -3.87 14.52 8.44
C PRO A 61 -2.99 13.91 9.53
N GLU A 62 -1.96 14.66 9.90
CA GLU A 62 -1.13 14.38 11.07
C GLU A 62 -2.01 14.28 12.33
N GLY A 63 -1.78 13.26 13.16
CA GLY A 63 -2.54 13.06 14.40
C GLY A 63 -3.89 12.37 14.23
N ALA A 64 -4.33 12.07 13.00
CA ALA A 64 -5.59 11.40 12.74
C ALA A 64 -5.44 9.91 12.43
N SER A 65 -6.48 9.16 12.79
CA SER A 65 -6.69 7.79 12.33
C SER A 65 -7.38 7.80 10.97
N LEU A 66 -6.91 6.96 10.06
CA LEU A 66 -7.61 6.67 8.81
C LEU A 66 -8.76 5.69 9.12
N VAL A 67 -10.00 6.02 8.73
CA VAL A 67 -11.12 5.07 8.82
C VAL A 67 -11.15 4.20 7.59
N GLU A 68 -11.70 3.00 7.77
CA GLU A 68 -12.27 2.24 6.67
C GLU A 68 -13.14 3.17 5.78
N PRO A 69 -13.00 3.07 4.45
CA PRO A 69 -12.27 2.02 3.74
C PRO A 69 -10.74 2.20 3.65
N ILE A 70 -10.16 3.38 3.92
CA ILE A 70 -8.79 3.69 3.47
C ILE A 70 -7.71 2.93 4.22
N SER A 71 -7.78 2.85 5.55
CA SER A 71 -6.77 2.10 6.33
C SER A 71 -6.75 0.59 6.07
N THR A 72 -7.59 0.12 5.14
CA THR A 72 -7.76 -1.28 4.75
C THR A 72 -7.90 -1.47 3.23
N ASP A 73 -7.93 -0.41 2.43
CA ASP A 73 -8.19 -0.46 0.98
C ASP A 73 -6.95 0.00 0.20
N ILE A 74 -5.89 -0.78 0.35
CA ILE A 74 -4.66 -0.62 -0.44
C ILE A 74 -4.95 -0.59 -1.95
N VAL A 75 -5.99 -1.30 -2.40
CA VAL A 75 -6.42 -1.30 -3.80
C VAL A 75 -6.83 0.11 -4.23
N GLY A 76 -7.55 0.86 -3.40
CA GLY A 76 -7.93 2.24 -3.68
C GLY A 76 -6.73 3.18 -3.79
N VAL A 77 -5.68 2.98 -2.99
CA VAL A 77 -4.41 3.72 -3.12
C VAL A 77 -3.72 3.38 -4.44
N LEU A 78 -3.59 2.09 -4.74
CA LEU A 78 -2.95 1.58 -5.96
C LEU A 78 -3.68 2.01 -7.24
N THR A 79 -5.01 2.17 -7.17
CA THR A 79 -5.83 2.62 -8.31
C THR A 79 -6.00 4.13 -8.39
N GLY A 80 -5.33 4.90 -7.52
CA GLY A 80 -5.51 6.35 -7.44
C GLY A 80 -6.94 6.80 -7.11
N ALA A 81 -7.74 5.93 -6.46
CA ALA A 81 -9.10 6.27 -6.03
C ALA A 81 -9.10 7.27 -4.86
N TYR A 82 -8.00 7.32 -4.11
CA TYR A 82 -7.80 8.26 -3.02
C TYR A 82 -6.81 9.35 -3.42
N ALA A 83 -7.20 10.61 -3.22
CA ALA A 83 -6.29 11.74 -3.34
C ALA A 83 -5.36 11.79 -2.12
N PRO A 84 -4.05 12.05 -2.30
CA PRO A 84 -3.17 12.35 -1.19
C PRO A 84 -3.67 13.55 -0.38
N TYR A 85 -3.58 13.43 0.95
CA TYR A 85 -3.78 14.57 1.85
C TYR A 85 -2.55 15.48 1.84
N GLU A 86 -1.37 14.87 1.84
CA GLU A 86 -0.10 15.59 1.96
C GLU A 86 1.02 14.82 1.28
N THR A 87 1.84 15.52 0.48
CA THR A 87 3.13 15.02 0.01
C THR A 87 4.23 15.84 0.66
N ARG A 88 5.21 15.17 1.27
CA ARG A 88 6.37 15.82 1.88
C ARG A 88 7.66 15.36 1.22
N SER A 89 8.43 16.34 0.75
CA SER A 89 9.76 16.19 0.15
C SER A 89 10.80 16.92 1.00
N GLY A 90 11.90 16.25 1.33
CA GLY A 90 12.98 16.83 2.13
C GLY A 90 12.63 17.15 3.60
N GLY A 91 13.66 17.47 4.39
CA GLY A 91 13.52 17.93 5.77
C GLY A 91 13.41 16.82 6.82
N ARG A 92 12.81 17.18 7.97
CA ARG A 92 12.68 16.33 9.16
C ARG A 92 11.24 15.83 9.28
N TYR A 93 11.10 14.52 9.43
CA TYR A 93 9.82 13.82 9.42
C TYR A 93 9.48 13.27 10.80
N PRO A 94 8.20 13.32 11.23
CA PRO A 94 7.75 12.53 12.36
C PRO A 94 8.03 11.05 12.12
N ASP A 95 8.47 10.34 13.15
CA ASP A 95 8.61 8.89 13.08
C ASP A 95 7.29 8.21 13.47
N TYR A 96 7.04 7.03 12.90
CA TYR A 96 5.84 6.25 13.16
C TYR A 96 6.22 4.83 13.50
N PHE A 97 5.56 4.28 14.51
CA PHE A 97 5.56 2.86 14.74
C PHE A 97 4.61 2.19 13.76
N LEU A 98 5.15 1.27 12.98
CA LEU A 98 4.47 0.45 12.01
C LEU A 98 4.27 -0.94 12.59
N SER A 99 3.03 -1.41 12.49
CA SER A 99 2.68 -2.80 12.81
C SER A 99 1.57 -3.24 11.89
N LYS A 100 1.42 -4.55 11.66
CA LYS A 100 0.32 -5.06 10.86
C LYS A 100 -0.37 -6.18 11.60
N TYR A 101 -1.68 -6.04 11.77
CA TYR A 101 -2.51 -7.14 12.18
C TYR A 101 -2.83 -7.96 10.92
N GLN A 102 -2.36 -9.21 10.84
CA GLN A 102 -2.90 -10.13 9.82
C GLN A 102 -4.33 -10.44 10.23
N GLY A 103 -5.30 -9.79 9.58
CA GLY A 103 -6.72 -9.89 9.88
C GLY A 103 -7.52 -10.38 8.67
N ARG A 104 -8.86 -10.37 8.82
CA ARG A 104 -9.83 -10.87 7.82
C ARG A 104 -9.74 -10.16 6.46
N TYR A 105 -9.23 -8.93 6.43
CA TYR A 105 -9.33 -8.05 5.26
C TYR A 105 -8.03 -7.88 4.47
N GLU A 106 -6.89 -8.43 4.91
CA GLU A 106 -5.64 -8.34 4.14
C GLU A 106 -4.75 -9.57 4.39
N THR A 107 -4.92 -10.58 3.55
CA THR A 107 -4.15 -11.84 3.61
C THR A 107 -2.98 -11.82 2.63
N TYR A 108 -2.01 -12.71 2.82
CA TYR A 108 -0.91 -12.88 1.88
C TYR A 108 -1.36 -13.40 0.52
N ASP A 109 -2.43 -14.19 0.49
CA ASP A 109 -3.05 -14.60 -0.76
C ASP A 109 -3.70 -13.41 -1.47
N MET A 110 -4.34 -12.50 -0.72
CA MET A 110 -4.83 -11.25 -1.30
C MET A 110 -3.68 -10.43 -1.90
N LEU A 111 -2.59 -10.22 -1.16
CA LEU A 111 -1.43 -9.45 -1.64
C LEU A 111 -0.77 -10.09 -2.85
N ARG A 112 -0.62 -11.41 -2.86
CA ARG A 112 -0.11 -12.17 -4.00
C ARG A 112 -0.93 -11.94 -5.26
N ASN A 113 -2.26 -11.88 -5.13
CA ASN A 113 -3.21 -11.67 -6.22
C ASN A 113 -3.64 -10.21 -6.39
N LEU A 114 -2.93 -9.26 -5.79
CA LEU A 114 -3.29 -7.84 -5.77
C LEU A 114 -3.28 -7.19 -7.17
N PRO A 115 -2.32 -7.51 -8.05
CA PRO A 115 -2.39 -7.22 -9.49
C PRO A 115 -3.76 -7.46 -10.12
N LEU A 116 -4.32 -8.65 -9.92
CA LEU A 116 -5.62 -9.05 -10.46
C LEU A 116 -6.76 -8.25 -9.85
N GLN A 117 -6.70 -7.95 -8.55
CA GLN A 117 -7.71 -7.13 -7.87
C GLN A 117 -7.72 -5.67 -8.33
N VAL A 118 -6.55 -5.11 -8.65
CA VAL A 118 -6.45 -3.77 -9.23
C VAL A 118 -7.02 -3.76 -10.64
N ALA A 119 -6.60 -4.70 -11.50
CA ALA A 119 -7.14 -4.84 -12.85
C ALA A 119 -8.68 -5.00 -12.84
N TYR A 120 -9.19 -5.76 -11.87
CA TYR A 120 -10.62 -5.92 -11.64
C TYR A 120 -11.31 -4.58 -11.39
N ARG A 121 -10.87 -3.80 -10.41
CA ARG A 121 -11.52 -2.53 -10.04
C ARG A 121 -11.54 -1.52 -11.20
N TYR A 122 -10.52 -1.53 -12.06
CA TYR A 122 -10.50 -0.71 -13.27
C TYR A 122 -11.44 -1.20 -14.36
N SER A 123 -11.57 -2.52 -14.56
CA SER A 123 -12.47 -3.08 -15.58
C SER A 123 -13.96 -2.77 -15.35
N ILE A 124 -14.33 -2.40 -14.11
CA ILE A 124 -15.70 -2.06 -13.72
C ILE A 124 -15.90 -0.53 -13.68
N ARG A 125 -14.88 0.28 -14.02
CA ARG A 125 -14.94 1.74 -13.99
C ARG A 125 -15.13 2.28 -15.42
N PRO A 126 -16.32 2.77 -15.81
CA PRO A 126 -16.44 3.63 -16.99
C PRO A 126 -15.54 4.87 -16.81
N PRO A 127 -15.00 5.45 -17.90
CA PRO A 127 -14.14 6.65 -17.85
C PRO A 127 -14.76 7.87 -17.14
N ASP A 128 -16.07 7.84 -16.88
CA ASP A 128 -16.91 8.98 -16.52
C ASP A 128 -17.74 8.79 -15.21
N ALA A 129 -17.58 7.70 -14.46
CA ALA A 129 -18.46 7.39 -13.32
C ALA A 129 -17.91 7.76 -11.91
N SER A 130 -18.81 8.30 -11.06
CA SER A 130 -18.70 8.42 -9.58
C SER A 130 -20.00 7.87 -8.93
N PRO A 131 -20.05 7.29 -7.69
CA PRO A 131 -19.10 6.58 -6.83
C PRO A 131 -19.37 5.03 -6.82
N PRO A 132 -18.76 4.15 -5.95
CA PRO A 132 -18.46 2.76 -6.32
C PRO A 132 -19.64 1.79 -6.27
N MET A 133 -19.86 1.08 -7.38
CA MET A 133 -20.75 -0.07 -7.48
C MET A 133 -20.10 -1.31 -6.84
N ARG A 134 -20.88 -2.12 -6.12
CA ARG A 134 -20.39 -3.39 -5.55
C ARG A 134 -20.05 -4.40 -6.66
N PRO A 135 -19.01 -5.23 -6.48
CA PRO A 135 -18.55 -6.18 -7.49
C PRO A 135 -19.57 -7.28 -7.81
N HIS A 136 -19.72 -7.63 -9.09
CA HIS A 136 -20.58 -8.71 -9.57
C HIS A 136 -19.86 -10.07 -9.48
N PRO A 137 -20.44 -11.10 -8.83
CA PRO A 137 -19.79 -12.40 -8.57
C PRO A 137 -19.21 -13.10 -9.81
N ALA A 138 -19.90 -13.03 -10.96
CA ALA A 138 -19.47 -13.69 -12.21
C ALA A 138 -18.13 -13.18 -12.79
N VAL A 139 -17.65 -12.01 -12.36
CA VAL A 139 -16.37 -11.47 -12.83
C VAL A 139 -15.21 -11.97 -11.98
N ILE A 140 -15.45 -12.25 -10.69
CA ILE A 140 -14.46 -12.88 -9.80
C ILE A 140 -14.12 -14.29 -10.30
N ASP A 141 -15.13 -15.01 -10.79
CA ASP A 141 -14.94 -16.36 -11.34
C ASP A 141 -14.16 -16.37 -12.66
N ARG A 142 -14.40 -15.40 -13.58
CA ARG A 142 -13.61 -15.29 -14.83
C ARG A 142 -12.15 -14.87 -14.61
N MET A 143 -11.86 -14.12 -13.55
CA MET A 143 -10.51 -13.61 -13.29
C MET A 143 -9.57 -14.64 -12.66
N ARG A 144 -10.11 -15.69 -12.03
CA ARG A 144 -9.31 -16.86 -11.61
C ARG A 144 -8.74 -17.63 -12.80
N ASP A 145 -9.36 -17.50 -13.97
CA ASP A 145 -8.98 -18.19 -15.19
C ASP A 145 -8.28 -17.26 -16.21
N THR A 146 -8.01 -16.00 -15.86
CA THR A 146 -7.37 -15.03 -16.77
C THR A 146 -5.87 -15.28 -16.81
N ASP A 147 -5.35 -15.59 -18.01
CA ASP A 147 -3.95 -15.86 -18.25
C ASP A 147 -3.10 -14.59 -18.14
N CYS A 148 -1.81 -14.76 -17.87
CA CYS A 148 -0.90 -13.69 -17.48
C CYS A 148 -0.61 -12.67 -18.61
N GLU A 149 -0.78 -13.10 -19.85
CA GLU A 149 -0.70 -12.23 -21.03
C GLU A 149 -1.81 -11.15 -21.04
N ASP A 150 -3.02 -11.48 -20.59
CA ASP A 150 -4.12 -10.51 -20.53
C ASP A 150 -3.87 -9.49 -19.41
N TYR A 151 -3.23 -9.88 -18.31
CA TYR A 151 -2.82 -8.94 -17.27
C TYR A 151 -1.72 -7.99 -17.74
N GLN A 152 -0.65 -8.48 -18.39
CA GLN A 152 0.40 -7.60 -18.94
C GLN A 152 -0.19 -6.61 -19.94
N ARG A 153 -1.09 -7.07 -20.83
CA ARG A 153 -1.83 -6.18 -21.73
C ARG A 153 -2.69 -5.18 -20.98
N LEU A 154 -3.31 -5.53 -19.85
CA LEU A 154 -4.08 -4.58 -19.04
C LEU A 154 -3.16 -3.55 -18.36
N VAL A 155 -2.03 -3.96 -17.79
CA VAL A 155 -1.05 -3.04 -17.20
C VAL A 155 -0.47 -2.10 -18.24
N GLU A 156 -0.10 -2.61 -19.41
CA GLU A 156 0.44 -1.81 -20.52
C GLU A 156 -0.62 -0.88 -21.12
N ARG A 157 -1.85 -1.38 -21.31
CA ARG A 157 -2.95 -0.63 -21.94
C ARG A 157 -3.51 0.47 -21.04
N TRP A 158 -3.55 0.25 -19.73
CA TRP A 158 -4.25 1.11 -18.79
C TRP A 158 -3.34 1.73 -17.72
N GLY A 159 -2.04 1.41 -17.71
CA GLY A 159 -1.05 1.99 -16.79
C GLY A 159 -1.31 1.65 -15.32
N VAL A 160 -1.95 0.51 -15.05
CA VAL A 160 -2.74 0.29 -13.82
C VAL A 160 -1.93 -0.09 -12.59
N TRP A 161 -0.74 -0.66 -12.79
CA TRP A 161 0.10 -1.14 -11.70
C TRP A 161 1.53 -0.66 -11.89
N ASN A 162 1.90 0.36 -11.13
CA ASN A 162 3.26 0.91 -11.16
C ASN A 162 3.83 1.11 -9.74
N MET A 163 3.43 0.25 -8.80
CA MET A 163 3.88 0.34 -7.42
C MET A 163 4.19 -1.02 -6.83
N ASP A 164 5.28 -1.12 -6.08
CA ASP A 164 5.53 -2.25 -5.20
C ASP A 164 4.77 -2.09 -3.88
N VAL A 165 4.50 -3.19 -3.17
CA VAL A 165 3.79 -3.15 -1.89
C VAL A 165 4.72 -3.58 -0.76
N ILE A 166 4.81 -2.78 0.29
CA ILE A 166 5.64 -3.03 1.46
C ILE A 166 4.74 -3.35 2.64
N THR A 167 5.04 -4.44 3.34
CA THR A 167 4.30 -4.85 4.54
C THR A 167 5.24 -5.14 5.71
N VAL A 168 4.77 -4.81 6.91
CA VAL A 168 5.52 -5.00 8.16
C VAL A 168 4.83 -6.05 9.03
N ARG A 169 5.42 -7.23 9.18
CA ARG A 169 4.85 -8.41 9.88
C ARG A 169 5.09 -8.40 11.39
N HIS A 170 4.82 -7.26 12.02
CA HIS A 170 4.89 -7.10 13.47
C HIS A 170 3.50 -7.31 14.09
N ARG A 171 3.34 -8.37 14.89
CA ARG A 171 2.12 -8.57 15.70
C ARG A 171 2.19 -7.68 16.93
N TYR A 172 1.24 -6.74 17.01
CA TYR A 172 0.92 -6.04 18.24
C TYR A 172 0.67 -7.05 19.38
N PRO A 173 1.17 -6.83 20.62
CA PRO A 173 1.85 -5.62 21.12
C PRO A 173 3.39 -5.71 21.17
N LYS A 174 4.02 -6.78 20.65
CA LYS A 174 5.35 -7.17 21.16
C LYS A 174 6.54 -6.45 20.54
N LEU A 175 6.46 -5.95 19.31
CA LEU A 175 7.55 -5.27 18.61
C LEU A 175 6.95 -4.38 17.53
N ALA A 176 7.13 -3.07 17.55
CA ALA A 176 6.74 -2.18 16.45
C ALA A 176 7.99 -1.64 15.76
N MET A 177 7.98 -1.59 14.41
CA MET A 177 9.10 -1.09 13.62
C MET A 177 8.93 0.41 13.39
N ARG A 178 9.99 1.20 13.53
CA ARG A 178 9.94 2.62 13.16
C ARG A 178 9.93 2.78 11.65
N LEU A 179 9.19 3.75 11.12
CA LEU A 179 9.21 4.11 9.70
C LEU A 179 10.64 4.42 9.24
N SER A 180 11.40 5.17 10.04
CA SER A 180 12.82 5.43 9.77
C SER A 180 13.64 4.15 9.57
N THR A 181 13.39 3.12 10.39
CA THR A 181 14.06 1.82 10.30
C THR A 181 13.60 1.04 9.08
N LEU A 182 12.31 1.08 8.73
CA LEU A 182 11.80 0.48 7.50
C LEU A 182 12.47 1.10 6.26
N LEU A 183 12.54 2.42 6.19
CA LEU A 183 13.16 3.13 5.06
C LEU A 183 14.64 2.77 4.92
N GLN A 184 15.36 2.65 6.04
CA GLN A 184 16.76 2.19 6.03
C GLN A 184 16.87 0.75 5.52
N ILE A 185 16.00 -0.17 5.97
CA ILE A 185 15.96 -1.56 5.48
C ILE A 185 15.75 -1.61 3.97
N LEU A 186 14.79 -0.85 3.44
CA LEU A 186 14.56 -0.77 1.99
C LEU A 186 15.82 -0.28 1.27
N TYR A 187 16.46 0.77 1.79
CA TYR A 187 17.69 1.29 1.24
C TYR A 187 18.84 0.26 1.29
N ASP A 188 19.04 -0.43 2.40
CA ASP A 188 20.14 -1.40 2.52
C ASP A 188 19.96 -2.60 1.58
N HIS A 189 18.71 -2.96 1.26
CA HIS A 189 18.37 -4.03 0.33
C HIS A 189 18.25 -3.59 -1.15
N GLY A 190 18.67 -2.37 -1.51
CA GLY A 190 18.65 -1.92 -2.91
C GLY A 190 17.30 -1.39 -3.41
N TYR A 191 16.29 -1.28 -2.55
CA TYR A 191 14.98 -0.71 -2.91
C TYR A 191 15.04 0.82 -2.86
N ARG A 192 15.34 1.44 -4.00
CA ARG A 192 15.50 2.90 -4.18
C ARG A 192 14.23 3.54 -4.74
N TYR A 193 13.15 3.51 -3.97
CA TYR A 193 11.93 4.21 -4.38
C TYR A 193 12.12 5.73 -4.29
N ARG A 194 11.63 6.45 -5.31
CA ARG A 194 11.50 7.91 -5.33
C ARG A 194 10.25 8.36 -4.58
N THR A 195 9.17 7.58 -4.60
CA THR A 195 7.91 7.92 -3.93
C THR A 195 7.44 6.76 -3.06
N ILE A 196 7.03 7.06 -1.83
CA ILE A 196 6.48 6.07 -0.90
C ILE A 196 5.13 6.56 -0.39
N HIS A 197 4.10 5.79 -0.72
CA HIS A 197 2.73 5.98 -0.26
C HIS A 197 2.55 5.36 1.13
N CYS A 198 2.17 6.18 2.09
CA CYS A 198 1.99 5.84 3.50
C CYS A 198 0.51 5.53 3.75
N ASP A 199 0.10 4.29 3.51
CA ASP A 199 -1.24 3.80 3.84
C ASP A 199 -1.27 3.26 5.27
N PHE A 200 -1.27 4.20 6.23
CA PHE A 200 -1.34 3.92 7.66
C PHE A 200 -1.82 5.14 8.47
N CYS A 201 -2.36 4.89 9.67
CA CYS A 201 -2.80 5.94 10.59
C CYS A 201 -1.64 6.82 11.09
N ARG A 202 -1.91 8.11 11.33
CA ARG A 202 -0.94 9.09 11.85
C ARG A 202 -1.27 9.53 13.28
N SER A 203 -2.20 8.84 13.94
CA SER A 203 -2.66 9.14 15.29
C SER A 203 -1.59 8.85 16.35
N PRO A 204 -1.58 9.57 17.49
CA PRO A 204 -0.69 9.27 18.61
C PRO A 204 -1.15 8.07 19.45
N LEU A 205 -2.35 7.55 19.20
CA LEU A 205 -2.97 6.44 19.95
C LEU A 205 -3.43 5.36 18.98
N TRP A 206 -3.19 4.09 19.37
CA TRP A 206 -3.52 2.94 18.55
C TRP A 206 -5.03 2.75 18.34
N LEU A 207 -5.89 3.06 19.33
CA LEU A 207 -7.29 2.61 19.27
C LEU A 207 -8.38 3.51 19.90
N PHE A 208 -8.09 4.62 20.62
CA PHE A 208 -9.15 5.42 21.25
C PHE A 208 -8.83 6.93 21.29
N GLY A 209 -9.79 7.77 20.91
CA GLY A 209 -9.77 9.22 21.14
C GLY A 209 -9.04 10.09 20.10
N ALA A 210 -8.45 9.51 19.05
CA ALA A 210 -7.84 10.30 17.98
C ALA A 210 -8.91 10.86 17.02
N PRO A 211 -8.72 12.07 16.46
CA PRO A 211 -9.52 12.55 15.36
C PRO A 211 -9.53 11.56 14.20
N VAL A 212 -10.67 11.46 13.56
CA VAL A 212 -10.97 10.41 12.59
C VAL A 212 -11.10 11.03 11.21
N TYR A 213 -10.36 10.52 10.22
CA TYR A 213 -10.36 11.05 8.85
C TYR A 213 -10.94 10.05 7.85
N SER A 214 -11.89 10.54 7.04
CA SER A 214 -12.42 9.87 5.85
C SER A 214 -12.58 10.92 4.74
N PRO A 215 -11.96 10.77 3.56
CA PRO A 215 -12.05 11.72 2.47
C PRO A 215 -13.41 11.69 1.75
N GLU A 216 -14.25 10.69 2.01
CA GLU A 216 -15.66 10.69 1.55
C GLU A 216 -16.53 11.63 2.40
N ARG A 217 -16.09 11.98 3.62
CA ARG A 217 -16.77 12.95 4.48
C ARG A 217 -16.06 14.30 4.42
N ARG A 218 -16.38 15.10 3.40
CA ARG A 218 -16.15 16.55 3.47
C ARG A 218 -16.98 17.09 4.64
N TYR A 219 -16.29 17.70 5.60
CA TYR A 219 -16.77 18.56 6.70
C TYR A 219 -18.26 18.44 7.06
N THR A 220 -18.55 17.82 8.21
CA THR A 220 -19.71 18.22 9.01
C THR A 220 -19.17 18.75 10.33
N TYR A 221 -19.21 20.07 10.48
CA TYR A 221 -19.10 20.77 11.77
C TYR A 221 -20.39 20.56 12.56
#